data_AF-A0A0G1IQ59-F1
#
_entry.id   AF-A0A0G1IQ59-F1
#
_cell.length_a   1.000
_cell.length_b   1.000
_cell.length_c   1.000
_cell.angle_alpha   90.00
_cell.angle_beta   90.00
_cell.angle_gamma   90.00
#
_symmetry.space_group_name_H-M   'P 1'
#
loop_
_entity.id
_entity.type
_entity.pdbx_description
1 polymer ?
#
loop_
_entity_poly.entity_id
_entity_poly.type
_entity_poly.pdbx_seq_one_letter_code
_entity_poly.pdbx_strand_id
1 'polypeptide(L)' 'MYIIGKTGMGKTTLLENMAVQDIQNGEGMAFIDPHGDTAERLLDFVPKERINDVIYFNPSDIASPIAFNVMENV' A
#
# COMPACT_ATOMS: atom_id res chain seq x y z
N MET A 1 6.96 2.82 -14.87
CA MET A 1 5.98 2.20 -15.79
C MET A 1 4.75 3.11 -15.86
N TYR A 2 4.11 3.30 -17.01
CA TYR A 2 2.88 4.08 -17.13
C TYR A 2 1.79 3.22 -17.76
N ILE A 3 0.71 2.97 -17.02
CA ILE A 3 -0.35 2.03 -17.38
C ILE A 3 -1.65 2.81 -17.60
N ILE A 4 -2.22 2.73 -18.80
CA ILE A 4 -3.48 3.39 -19.16
C ILE A 4 -4.48 2.34 -19.61
N GLY A 5 -5.74 2.50 -19.21
CA GLY A 5 -6.83 1.63 -19.63
C GLY A 5 -8.14 1.97 -18.91
N LYS A 6 -9.27 1.56 -19.46
CA LYS A 6 -10.58 1.77 -18.82
C LYS A 6 -10.74 0.90 -17.56
N THR A 7 -11.77 1.17 -16.75
CA THR A 7 -12.14 0.31 -15.62
C THR A 7 -12.39 -1.12 -16.09
N GLY A 8 -12.02 -2.12 -15.28
CA GLY A 8 -12.18 -3.53 -15.61
C GLY A 8 -11.09 -4.12 -16.52
N MET A 9 -10.11 -3.33 -16.99
CA MET A 9 -9.01 -3.83 -17.83
C MET A 9 -7.84 -4.44 -17.05
N GLY A 10 -8.01 -4.78 -15.77
CA GLY A 10 -7.00 -5.48 -14.96
C GLY A 10 -5.82 -4.63 -14.46
N LYS A 11 -5.89 -3.29 -14.54
CA LYS A 11 -4.81 -2.39 -14.08
C LYS A 11 -4.50 -2.58 -12.58
N THR A 12 -5.53 -2.62 -11.75
CA THR A 12 -5.39 -2.83 -10.31
C THR A 12 -4.75 -4.18 -10.03
N THR A 13 -5.23 -5.24 -10.67
CA THR A 13 -4.64 -6.59 -10.56
C THR A 13 -3.17 -6.62 -10.98
N LEU A 14 -2.78 -5.91 -12.04
CA LEU A 14 -1.38 -5.80 -12.45
C LEU A 14 -0.53 -5.13 -11.36
N LEU A 15 -0.97 -3.97 -10.86
CA LEU A 15 -0.26 -3.23 -9.81
C LEU A 15 -0.19 -4.01 -8.49
N GLU A 16 -1.26 -4.72 -8.12
CA GLU A 16 -1.30 -5.62 -6.96
C GLU A 16 -0.24 -6.72 -7.07
N ASN A 17 -0.18 -7.43 -8.20
CA ASN A 17 0.80 -8.50 -8.37
C ASN A 17 2.25 -7.98 -8.32
N MET A 18 2.50 -6.79 -8.86
CA MET A 18 3.82 -6.14 -8.75
C MET A 18 4.13 -5.80 -7.29
N ALA A 19 3.19 -5.22 -6.57
CA ALA A 19 3.36 -4.90 -5.15
C ALA A 19 3.59 -6.14 -4.29
N VAL A 20 2.82 -7.21 -4.50
CA VAL A 20 3.00 -8.50 -3.79
C VAL A 20 4.39 -9.08 -4.06
N GLN A 21 4.89 -8.99 -5.29
CA GLN A 21 6.23 -9.44 -5.62
C GLN A 21 7.30 -8.67 -4.84
N ASP A 22 7.23 -7.34 -4.81
CA ASP A 22 8.17 -6.50 -4.06
C ASP A 22 8.08 -6.80 -2.55
N ILE A 23 6.87 -6.96 -2.01
CA ILE A 23 6.62 -7.33 -0.61
C ILE A 23 7.23 -8.70 -0.28
N GLN A 24 7.09 -9.70 -1.15
CA GLN A 24 7.62 -11.05 -0.89
C GLN A 24 9.13 -11.12 -1.06
N ASN A 25 9.71 -10.30 -1.94
CA ASN A 25 11.15 -10.25 -2.18
C ASN A 25 11.94 -9.49 -1.11
N GLY A 26 11.27 -8.90 -0.12
CA GLY A 26 11.94 -8.10 0.90
C GLY A 26 12.23 -6.67 0.46
N GLU A 27 11.65 -6.22 -0.65
CA GLU A 27 11.85 -4.86 -1.17
C GLU A 27 10.98 -3.84 -0.42
N GLY A 28 11.42 -2.59 -0.41
CA GLY A 28 10.70 -1.46 0.16
C GLY A 28 9.88 -0.76 -0.91
N MET A 29 8.60 -0.50 -0.63
CA MET A 29 7.70 0.16 -1.58
C MET A 29 6.66 1.02 -0.86
N ALA A 30 6.00 1.91 -1.60
CA ALA A 30 4.82 2.64 -1.14
C ALA A 30 3.67 2.39 -2.13
N PHE A 31 2.50 2.05 -1.61
CA PHE A 31 1.27 1.87 -2.39
C PHE A 31 0.24 2.91 -1.95
N ILE A 32 -0.30 3.67 -2.89
CA ILE A 32 -1.31 4.71 -2.62
C ILE A 32 -2.60 4.30 -3.29
N ASP A 33 -3.63 4.12 -2.48
CA ASP A 33 -4.94 3.67 -2.91
C ASP A 33 -6.04 4.63 -2.43
N PRO A 34 -6.71 5.37 -3.34
CA PRO A 34 -7.82 6.24 -2.98
C PRO A 34 -9.05 5.51 -2.42
N HIS A 35 -9.22 4.22 -2.72
CA HIS A 35 -10.37 3.42 -2.30
C HIS A 35 -10.09 2.56 -1.06
N GLY A 36 -8.83 2.17 -0.88
CA GLY A 36 -8.29 1.51 0.31
C GLY A 36 -8.42 -0.01 0.30
N ASP A 37 -9.27 -0.58 -0.55
CA ASP A 37 -9.52 -2.02 -0.63
C ASP A 37 -8.29 -2.80 -1.11
N THR A 38 -7.52 -2.25 -2.04
CA THR A 38 -6.26 -2.87 -2.48
C THR A 38 -5.20 -2.73 -1.40
N ALA A 39 -5.07 -1.56 -0.77
CA ALA A 39 -4.06 -1.34 0.27
C ALA A 39 -4.24 -2.27 1.46
N GLU A 40 -5.48 -2.50 1.92
CA GLU A 40 -5.80 -3.48 2.97
C GLU A 40 -5.44 -4.90 2.54
N ARG A 41 -5.81 -5.29 1.32
CA ARG A 41 -5.53 -6.62 0.79
C ARG A 41 -4.03 -6.93 0.70
N LEU A 42 -3.20 -5.93 0.41
CA LEU A 42 -1.74 -6.11 0.34
C LEU A 42 -1.13 -6.49 1.70
N LEU A 43 -1.76 -6.13 2.81
CA LEU A 43 -1.29 -6.49 4.15
C LEU A 43 -1.26 -8.00 4.38
N ASP A 44 -2.16 -8.76 3.74
CA ASP A 44 -2.21 -10.23 3.82
C ASP A 44 -0.98 -10.90 3.20
N PHE A 45 -0.22 -10.19 2.36
CA PHE A 45 0.97 -10.71 1.68
C PHE A 45 2.27 -10.35 2.39
N VAL A 46 2.21 -9.56 3.47
CA VAL A 46 3.39 -9.19 4.26
C VAL A 46 3.93 -10.41 5.02
N PRO A 47 5.22 -10.79 4.83
CA PRO A 47 5.84 -11.84 5.62
C PRO A 47 5.83 -11.49 7.11
N LYS A 48 5.57 -12.48 7.98
CA LYS A 48 5.41 -12.25 9.43
C LYS A 48 6.63 -11.57 10.06
N GLU A 49 7.81 -11.91 9.59
CA GLU A 49 9.10 -11.36 10.01
C GLU A 49 9.25 -9.88 9.69
N ARG A 50 8.48 -9.33 8.75
CA ARG A 50 8.52 -7.92 8.32
C ARG A 50 7.34 -7.08 8.79
N ILE A 51 6.44 -7.62 9.61
CA ILE A 51 5.26 -6.87 10.11
C ILE A 51 5.67 -5.54 10.76
N ASN A 52 6.80 -5.52 11.48
CA ASN A 52 7.30 -4.32 12.15
C ASN A 52 7.86 -3.26 11.18
N ASP A 53 8.04 -3.58 9.91
CA ASP A 53 8.51 -2.68 8.86
C ASP A 53 7.35 -2.00 8.11
N VAL A 54 6.10 -2.36 8.44
CA VAL A 54 4.91 -1.92 7.71
C VAL A 54 4.22 -0.75 8.43
N ILE A 55 3.94 0.29 7.66
CA ILE A 55 3.08 1.40 8.06
C ILE A 55 1.83 1.35 7.20
N TYR A 56 0.67 1.10 7.83
CA TYR A 56 -0.64 1.27 7.20
C TYR A 56 -1.23 2.59 7.66
N PHE A 57 -1.43 3.53 6.72
CA PHE A 57 -1.94 4.86 7.00
C PHE A 57 -3.30 5.07 6.32
N ASN A 58 -4.35 5.14 7.13
CA ASN A 58 -5.69 5.50 6.70
C ASN A 58 -6.14 6.78 7.41
N PRO A 59 -6.21 7.94 6.72
CA PRO A 59 -6.64 9.20 7.32
C PRO A 59 -8.07 9.19 7.88
N SER A 60 -8.89 8.22 7.46
CA SER A 60 -10.28 8.07 7.90
C SER A 60 -10.41 7.15 9.13
N ASP A 61 -9.35 6.46 9.53
CA ASP A 61 -9.35 5.62 10.73
C ASP A 61 -9.11 6.48 11.98
N ILE A 62 -10.21 6.78 12.68
CA ILE A 62 -10.21 7.56 13.91
C ILE A 62 -9.89 6.68 15.14
N ALA A 63 -9.98 5.36 15.02
CA ALA A 63 -9.67 4.44 16.12
C ALA A 63 -8.15 4.22 16.28
N SER A 64 -7.42 4.23 15.16
CA SER A 64 -5.95 4.11 15.14
C SER A 64 -5.30 5.25 14.33
N PRO A 65 -5.45 6.52 14.73
CA PRO A 65 -4.92 7.64 13.97
C PRO A 65 -3.39 7.66 14.01
N ILE A 66 -2.75 7.85 12.85
CA ILE A 66 -1.31 8.10 12.78
C ILE A 66 -1.08 9.61 12.81
N ALA A 67 -0.35 10.07 13.84
CA ALA A 67 0.14 11.44 13.89
C ALA A 67 1.17 11.64 12.78
N PHE A 68 0.83 12.47 11.80
CA PHE A 68 1.71 12.79 10.69
C PHE A 68 1.68 14.29 10.43
N ASN A 69 2.84 14.93 10.55
CA ASN A 69 3.02 16.32 10.20
C ASN A 69 4.02 16.43 9.05
N VAL A 70 3.52 16.75 7.86
CA VAL A 70 4.34 16.92 6.64
C VAL A 70 5.43 17.99 6.82
N MET A 71 5.20 18.96 7.71
CA MET A 71 6.06 20.12 7.93
C MET A 71 6.99 19.98 9.14
N GLU A 72 6.99 18.84 9.85
CA GLU A 72 7.67 18.71 11.14
C GLU A 72 9.20 18.93 11.06
N ASN A 73 9.79 18.79 9.87
CA ASN A 73 11.21 19.07 9.63
C ASN A 73 11.46 19.85 8.33
N VAL A 74 10.54 20.77 7.98
CA VAL A 74 10.75 21.76 6.90
C VAL A 74 11.16 23.10 7.50
#